data_AF-A0A521QPJ6-F1
#
_entry.id   AF-A0A521QPJ6-F1
#
_cell.length_a   1.000
_cell.length_b   1.000
_cell.length_c   1.000
_cell.angle_alpha   90.00
_cell.angle_beta   90.00
_cell.angle_gamma   90.00
#
_symmetry.space_group_name_H-M   'P 1'
#
loop_
_entity.id
_entity.type
_entity.pdbx_description
1 polymer ?
#
loop_
_entity_poly.entity_id
_entity_poly.type
_entity_poly.pdbx_seq_one_letter_code
_entity_poly.pdbx_strand_id
1 'polypeptide(L)'
;MVEEASDAAVAAFAPDTYVHMIETLCGGDPQTIARVRQRMRAMVGNLDVFQLRPGIDGLLQRLHVRGLVLGVIDPSHQWPRLERAGIAELFAREVDVPPAACLFVGDRLDTDIAPAKASGMTTIQFRSGRWRRQRPRTEAETPDAVVTDVPELDAAIEALLK
;
A
#
# COMPACT_ATOMS: atom_id res chain seq x y z
N MET A 1 -4.19 27.76 -6.72
CA MET A 1 -3.49 27.98 -8.01
C MET A 1 -2.24 27.12 -8.18
N VAL A 2 -1.08 27.41 -7.55
CA VAL A 2 0.13 26.56 -7.73
C VAL A 2 0.00 25.21 -7.03
N GLU A 3 -0.54 25.17 -5.82
CA GLU A 3 -0.75 23.90 -5.11
C GLU A 3 -1.80 23.02 -5.77
N GLU A 4 -2.93 23.58 -6.20
CA GLU A 4 -3.93 22.84 -6.98
C GLU A 4 -3.41 22.37 -8.33
N ALA A 5 -2.60 23.17 -9.03
CA ALA A 5 -1.96 22.75 -10.27
C ALA A 5 -0.90 21.66 -10.03
N SER A 6 -0.16 21.76 -8.93
CA SER A 6 0.78 20.72 -8.48
C SER A 6 0.05 19.44 -8.10
N ASP A 7 -1.10 19.54 -7.44
CA ASP A 7 -1.94 18.40 -7.08
C ASP A 7 -2.62 17.78 -8.28
N ALA A 8 -3.10 18.59 -9.22
CA ALA A 8 -3.62 18.11 -10.48
C ALA A 8 -2.52 17.45 -11.33
N ALA A 9 -1.30 18.00 -11.34
CA ALA A 9 -0.17 17.39 -12.02
C ALA A 9 0.25 16.07 -11.37
N VAL A 10 0.39 16.02 -10.05
CA VAL A 10 0.68 14.77 -9.32
C VAL A 10 -0.46 13.77 -9.54
N ALA A 11 -1.72 14.18 -9.46
CA ALA A 11 -2.87 13.32 -9.70
C ALA A 11 -2.97 12.85 -11.17
N ALA A 12 -2.55 13.65 -12.14
CA ALA A 12 -2.47 13.26 -13.55
C ALA A 12 -1.26 12.38 -13.86
N PHE A 13 -0.17 12.52 -13.10
CA PHE A 13 1.01 11.64 -13.15
C PHE A 13 0.81 10.34 -12.34
N ALA A 14 -0.12 10.33 -11.38
CA ALA A 14 -0.30 9.24 -10.42
C ALA A 14 -0.98 7.98 -10.98
N PRO A 15 -1.86 8.00 -12.00
CA PRO A 15 -2.19 6.79 -12.72
C PRO A 15 -1.06 6.50 -13.69
N ASP A 16 -0.13 5.67 -13.25
CA ASP A 16 0.46 4.64 -14.09
C ASP A 16 1.01 5.16 -15.44
N THR A 17 1.77 6.25 -15.42
CA THR A 17 2.32 6.89 -16.63
C THR A 17 3.11 5.89 -17.47
N TYR A 18 3.84 4.99 -16.83
CA TYR A 18 4.53 3.89 -17.50
C TYR A 18 3.58 2.90 -18.17
N VAL A 19 2.44 2.56 -17.54
CA VAL A 19 1.43 1.67 -18.12
C VAL A 19 0.83 2.30 -19.37
N HIS A 20 0.52 3.59 -19.33
CA HIS A 20 -0.04 4.30 -20.48
C HIS A 20 0.99 4.56 -21.60
N MET A 21 2.23 4.87 -21.22
CA MET A 21 3.36 4.93 -22.17
C MET A 21 3.61 3.56 -22.81
N ILE A 22 3.54 2.46 -22.05
CA ILE A 22 3.72 1.10 -22.58
C ILE A 22 2.57 0.75 -23.52
N GLU A 23 1.32 1.06 -23.16
CA GLU A 23 0.16 0.86 -24.05
C GLU A 23 0.32 1.61 -25.38
N THR A 24 0.75 2.87 -25.30
CA THR A 24 0.97 3.74 -26.47
C THR A 24 2.13 3.23 -27.34
N LEU A 25 3.28 2.92 -26.73
CA LEU A 25 4.49 2.47 -27.44
C LEU A 25 4.36 1.06 -28.01
N CYS A 26 3.54 0.21 -27.40
CA CYS A 26 3.29 -1.15 -27.88
C CYS A 26 2.12 -1.24 -28.89
N GLY A 27 1.51 -0.10 -29.26
CA GLY A 27 0.44 -0.05 -30.26
C GLY A 27 -0.84 -0.80 -29.86
N GLY A 28 -1.09 -0.98 -28.56
CA GLY A 28 -2.30 -1.64 -28.07
C GLY A 28 -2.31 -3.18 -28.09
N ASP A 29 -1.24 -3.86 -28.54
CA ASP A 29 -1.19 -5.34 -28.51
C ASP A 29 -1.08 -5.88 -27.08
N PRO A 30 -2.08 -6.63 -26.56
CA PRO A 30 -2.11 -7.06 -25.17
C PRO A 30 -0.92 -7.95 -24.76
N GLN A 31 -0.43 -8.80 -25.66
CA GLN A 31 0.67 -9.71 -25.36
C GLN A 31 2.01 -8.96 -25.25
N THR A 32 2.26 -8.02 -26.16
CA THR A 32 3.44 -7.16 -26.12
C THR A 32 3.41 -6.24 -24.91
N ILE A 33 2.26 -5.64 -24.60
CA ILE A 33 2.07 -4.82 -23.39
C ILE A 33 2.42 -5.61 -22.13
N ALA A 34 1.91 -6.84 -21.99
CA ALA A 34 2.18 -7.68 -20.84
C ALA A 34 3.69 -8.00 -20.68
N ARG A 35 4.37 -8.34 -21.78
CA ARG A 35 5.83 -8.63 -21.77
C ARG A 35 6.66 -7.40 -21.43
N VAL A 36 6.33 -6.23 -21.99
CA VAL A 36 7.04 -4.98 -21.70
C VAL A 36 6.82 -4.54 -20.26
N ARG A 37 5.59 -4.68 -19.73
CA ARG A 37 5.31 -4.44 -18.29
C ARG A 37 6.15 -5.34 -17.40
N GLN A 38 6.23 -6.64 -17.72
CA GLN A 38 7.04 -7.59 -16.95
C GLN A 38 8.53 -7.20 -16.96
N ARG A 39 9.07 -6.83 -18.12
CA ARG A 39 10.49 -6.44 -18.27
C ARG A 39 10.81 -5.12 -17.57
N MET A 40 9.94 -4.12 -17.69
CA MET A 40 10.09 -2.83 -17.01
C MET A 40 10.05 -3.01 -15.49
N ARG A 41 9.11 -3.81 -14.97
CA ARG A 41 9.07 -4.16 -13.54
C ARG A 41 10.37 -4.82 -13.07
N ALA A 42 10.92 -5.76 -13.84
CA ALA A 42 12.19 -6.41 -13.52
C ALA A 42 13.37 -5.42 -13.50
N MET A 43 13.39 -4.44 -14.42
CA MET A 43 14.44 -3.40 -14.46
C MET A 43 14.32 -2.37 -13.34
N VAL A 44 13.11 -1.89 -13.06
CA VAL A 44 12.86 -0.89 -12.01
C VAL A 44 12.89 -1.51 -10.62
N GLY A 45 12.59 -2.80 -10.47
CA GLY A 45 12.75 -3.54 -9.22
C GLY A 45 14.17 -3.49 -8.63
N ASN A 46 15.20 -3.27 -9.47
CA ASN A 46 16.58 -3.10 -9.03
C ASN A 46 16.92 -1.66 -8.56
N LEU A 47 16.06 -0.68 -8.85
CA LEU A 47 16.18 0.71 -8.38
C LEU A 47 15.40 0.96 -7.08
N ASP A 48 14.81 -0.10 -6.54
CA ASP A 48 13.90 -0.05 -5.41
C ASP A 48 14.68 0.18 -4.11
N VAL A 49 14.87 1.46 -3.79
CA VAL A 49 15.38 1.93 -2.51
C VAL A 49 14.28 1.72 -1.45
N PHE A 50 13.95 0.46 -1.20
CA PHE A 50 13.06 0.07 -0.12
C PHE A 50 13.71 0.49 1.20
N GLN A 51 13.09 1.45 1.88
CA GLN A 51 13.50 1.94 3.18
C GLN A 51 12.32 1.88 4.13
N LEU A 52 12.59 1.38 5.34
CA LEU A 52 11.63 1.41 6.41
C LEU A 52 11.38 2.86 6.84
N ARG A 53 10.11 3.17 7.08
CA ARG A 53 9.73 4.46 7.69
C ARG A 53 10.30 4.52 9.12
N PRO A 54 10.82 5.66 9.58
CA PRO A 54 11.31 5.79 10.94
C PRO A 54 10.28 5.31 11.97
N GLY A 55 10.68 4.37 12.84
CA GLY A 55 9.87 3.81 13.91
C GLY A 55 8.92 2.66 13.53
N ILE A 56 8.79 2.33 12.24
CA ILE A 56 7.87 1.26 11.80
C ILE A 56 8.33 -0.11 12.28
N ASP A 57 9.62 -0.36 12.31
CA ASP A 57 10.26 -1.57 12.84
C ASP A 57 9.87 -1.81 14.30
N GLY A 58 9.99 -0.76 15.14
CA GLY A 58 9.59 -0.82 16.53
C GLY A 58 8.10 -1.07 16.71
N LEU A 59 7.25 -0.48 15.85
CA LEU A 59 5.81 -0.75 15.86
C LEU A 59 5.52 -2.21 15.51
N LEU A 60 6.07 -2.71 14.39
CA LEU A 60 5.85 -4.10 13.95
C LEU A 60 6.30 -5.11 15.02
N GLN A 61 7.43 -4.86 15.68
CA GLN A 61 7.90 -5.68 16.80
C GLN A 61 6.91 -5.68 17.96
N ARG A 62 6.37 -4.51 18.35
CA ARG A 62 5.37 -4.43 19.43
C ARG A 62 4.10 -5.20 19.08
N LEU A 63 3.59 -5.04 17.85
CA LEU A 63 2.40 -5.76 17.40
C LEU A 63 2.64 -7.28 17.38
N HIS A 64 3.81 -7.71 16.90
CA HIS A 64 4.21 -9.12 16.89
C HIS A 64 4.30 -9.70 18.31
N VAL A 65 4.93 -9.00 19.26
CA VAL A 65 5.01 -9.42 20.67
C VAL A 65 3.63 -9.48 21.34
N ARG A 66 2.71 -8.63 20.93
CA ARG A 66 1.29 -8.68 21.38
C ARG A 66 0.51 -9.86 20.79
N GLY A 67 1.09 -10.64 19.90
CA GLY A 67 0.47 -11.80 19.28
C GLY A 67 -0.40 -11.49 18.06
N LEU A 68 -0.28 -10.30 17.47
CA LEU A 68 -0.95 -9.98 16.21
C LEU A 68 -0.22 -10.66 15.06
N VAL A 69 -1.01 -11.27 14.17
CA VAL A 69 -0.50 -11.86 12.92
C VAL A 69 -0.37 -10.75 11.89
N LEU A 70 0.86 -10.49 11.46
CA LEU A 70 1.15 -9.48 10.44
C LEU A 70 1.19 -10.13 9.06
N GLY A 71 0.41 -9.61 8.13
CA GLY A 71 0.38 -10.05 6.73
C GLY A 71 0.82 -8.97 5.76
N VAL A 72 1.17 -9.37 4.55
CA VAL A 72 1.39 -8.46 3.42
C VAL A 72 0.55 -8.88 2.22
N ILE A 73 0.07 -7.90 1.47
CA ILE A 73 -0.53 -8.13 0.16
C ILE A 73 0.57 -8.26 -0.88
N ASP A 74 0.32 -9.13 -1.86
CA ASP A 74 1.27 -9.47 -2.92
C ASP A 74 2.62 -9.98 -2.36
N PRO A 75 2.59 -11.11 -1.63
CA PRO A 75 3.77 -11.65 -0.95
C PRO A 75 4.92 -11.94 -1.94
N SER A 76 4.61 -12.29 -3.19
CA SER A 76 5.62 -12.53 -4.22
C SER A 76 6.55 -11.33 -4.47
N HIS A 77 6.02 -10.11 -4.37
CA HIS A 77 6.80 -8.89 -4.55
C HIS A 77 7.32 -8.33 -3.22
N GLN A 78 6.62 -8.53 -2.10
CA GLN A 78 7.02 -7.96 -0.82
C GLN A 78 8.08 -8.78 -0.08
N TRP A 79 8.08 -10.10 -0.22
CA TRP A 79 8.96 -10.96 0.59
C TRP A 79 10.46 -10.63 0.43
N PRO A 80 11.00 -10.44 -0.78
CA PRO A 80 12.40 -10.06 -0.95
C PRO A 80 12.74 -8.67 -0.37
N ARG A 81 11.75 -7.79 -0.18
CA ARG A 81 11.93 -6.47 0.46
C ARG A 81 12.01 -6.61 1.97
N LEU A 82 11.10 -7.40 2.56
CA LEU A 82 11.07 -7.69 3.99
C LEU A 82 12.36 -8.39 4.43
N GLU A 83 12.85 -9.36 3.65
CA GLU A 83 14.11 -10.07 3.92
C GLU A 83 15.32 -9.13 3.90
N ARG A 84 15.43 -8.27 2.88
CA ARG A 84 16.51 -7.27 2.80
C ARG A 84 16.47 -6.25 3.95
N ALA A 85 15.29 -5.95 4.45
CA ALA A 85 15.10 -5.04 5.58
C ALA A 85 15.22 -5.72 6.96
N GLY A 86 15.39 -7.04 7.01
CA GLY A 86 15.54 -7.79 8.26
C GLY A 86 14.29 -7.78 9.14
N ILE A 87 13.09 -7.78 8.53
CA ILE A 87 11.81 -7.81 9.26
C ILE A 87 10.89 -8.94 8.79
N ALA A 88 11.37 -9.84 7.92
CA ALA A 88 10.55 -10.90 7.35
C ALA A 88 9.98 -11.85 8.41
N GLU A 89 10.72 -12.09 9.50
CA GLU A 89 10.26 -12.96 10.59
C GLU A 89 9.04 -12.42 11.35
N LEU A 90 8.74 -11.12 11.24
CA LEU A 90 7.58 -10.51 11.89
C LEU A 90 6.27 -10.84 11.16
N PHE A 91 6.36 -11.27 9.90
CA PHE A 91 5.21 -11.49 9.02
C PHE A 91 4.93 -12.97 8.80
N ALA A 92 3.64 -13.32 8.77
CA ALA A 92 3.16 -14.62 8.38
C ALA A 92 3.08 -14.73 6.84
N ARG A 93 3.45 -15.89 6.31
CA ARG A 93 3.30 -16.19 4.87
C ARG A 93 1.84 -16.39 4.47
N GLU A 94 1.05 -16.91 5.41
CA GLU A 94 -0.38 -17.17 5.24
C GLU A 94 -1.10 -16.62 6.47
N VAL A 95 -2.22 -15.95 6.22
CA VAL A 95 -3.04 -15.34 7.26
C VAL A 95 -4.42 -15.96 7.15
N ASP A 96 -4.69 -16.95 8.02
CA ASP A 96 -5.96 -17.68 8.06
C ASP A 96 -6.89 -17.08 9.13
N VAL A 97 -7.27 -15.81 8.93
CA VAL A 97 -8.26 -15.12 9.76
C VAL A 97 -9.35 -14.51 8.88
N PRO A 98 -10.61 -14.49 9.33
CA PRO A 98 -11.69 -13.92 8.55
C PRO A 98 -11.45 -12.41 8.37
N PRO A 99 -11.82 -11.82 7.22
CA PRO A 99 -11.63 -10.40 6.96
C PRO A 99 -12.18 -9.47 8.06
N ALA A 100 -13.30 -9.83 8.68
CA ALA A 100 -13.91 -9.06 9.78
C ALA A 100 -13.04 -8.98 11.06
N ALA A 101 -12.04 -9.86 11.20
CA ALA A 101 -11.05 -9.83 12.27
C ALA A 101 -9.73 -9.16 11.83
N CYS A 102 -9.65 -8.65 10.61
CA CYS A 102 -8.46 -8.03 10.05
C CYS A 102 -8.56 -6.51 10.06
N LEU A 103 -7.42 -5.88 10.28
CA LEU A 103 -7.20 -4.47 10.05
C LEU A 103 -6.26 -4.30 8.84
N PHE A 104 -6.71 -3.59 7.83
CA PHE A 104 -5.95 -3.30 6.63
C PHE A 104 -5.34 -1.90 6.70
N VAL A 105 -4.03 -1.80 6.46
CA VAL A 105 -3.32 -0.51 6.36
C VAL A 105 -2.82 -0.33 4.93
N GLY A 106 -3.28 0.74 4.26
CA GLY A 106 -2.87 1.08 2.90
C GLY A 106 -2.81 2.58 2.68
N ASP A 107 -2.22 3.04 1.57
CA ASP A 107 -2.12 4.47 1.25
C ASP A 107 -3.18 4.94 0.25
N ARG A 108 -3.71 4.01 -0.56
CA ARG A 108 -4.66 4.30 -1.64
C ARG A 108 -6.09 4.00 -1.28
N LEU A 109 -6.97 4.97 -1.49
CA LEU A 109 -8.40 4.79 -1.23
C LEU A 109 -9.06 3.81 -2.22
N ASP A 110 -8.63 3.85 -3.49
CA ASP A 110 -9.25 3.10 -4.58
C ASP A 110 -8.81 1.63 -4.66
N THR A 111 -7.54 1.33 -4.33
CA THR A 111 -7.00 -0.05 -4.42
C THR A 111 -6.82 -0.74 -3.09
N ASP A 112 -6.73 0.02 -1.99
CA ASP A 112 -6.46 -0.55 -0.67
C ASP A 112 -7.72 -0.47 0.20
N ILE A 113 -8.21 0.75 0.45
CA ILE A 113 -9.32 0.99 1.40
C ILE A 113 -10.64 0.42 0.87
N ALA A 114 -11.08 0.82 -0.33
CA ALA A 114 -12.37 0.39 -0.85
C ALA A 114 -12.48 -1.14 -1.00
N PRO A 115 -11.48 -1.86 -1.54
CA PRO A 115 -11.54 -3.33 -1.61
C PRO A 115 -11.46 -4.02 -0.25
N ALA A 116 -10.64 -3.52 0.69
CA ALA A 116 -10.55 -4.08 2.04
C ALA A 116 -11.87 -3.92 2.82
N LYS A 117 -12.48 -2.72 2.74
CA LYS A 117 -13.78 -2.43 3.35
C LYS A 117 -14.90 -3.26 2.73
N ALA A 118 -14.91 -3.41 1.41
CA ALA A 118 -15.86 -4.30 0.72
C ALA A 118 -15.71 -5.77 1.13
N SER A 119 -14.52 -6.19 1.56
CA SER A 119 -14.26 -7.52 2.11
C SER A 119 -14.64 -7.64 3.59
N GLY A 120 -15.04 -6.55 4.24
CA GLY A 120 -15.45 -6.53 5.65
C GLY A 120 -14.32 -6.24 6.64
N MET A 121 -13.13 -5.82 6.18
CA MET A 121 -12.01 -5.45 7.06
C MET A 121 -12.20 -4.05 7.66
N THR A 122 -11.63 -3.84 8.84
CA THR A 122 -11.38 -2.49 9.37
C THR A 122 -10.22 -1.87 8.60
N THR A 123 -10.27 -0.58 8.29
CA THR A 123 -9.34 0.08 7.35
C THR A 123 -8.69 1.32 7.94
N ILE A 124 -7.37 1.41 7.82
CA ILE A 124 -6.60 2.62 8.13
C ILE A 124 -5.94 3.12 6.85
N GLN A 125 -6.21 4.38 6.48
CA GLN A 125 -5.43 5.06 5.45
C GLN A 125 -4.16 5.67 6.06
N PHE A 126 -2.99 5.19 5.65
CA PHE A 126 -1.73 5.87 5.90
C PHE A 126 -1.45 6.87 4.78
N ARG A 127 -1.62 8.16 5.07
CA ARG A 127 -1.38 9.26 4.10
C ARG A 127 0.10 9.42 3.81
N SER A 128 0.60 8.63 2.86
CA SER A 128 2.00 8.68 2.45
C SER A 128 2.17 8.75 0.94
N GLY A 129 3.39 9.05 0.51
CA GLY A 129 3.77 9.04 -0.90
C GLY A 129 2.91 9.94 -1.79
N ARG A 130 2.65 9.45 -3.01
CA ARG A 130 1.92 10.17 -4.07
C ARG A 130 0.42 10.35 -3.77
N TRP A 131 -0.15 9.53 -2.88
CA TRP A 131 -1.60 9.50 -2.62
C TRP A 131 -2.01 10.18 -1.32
N ARG A 132 -1.07 10.79 -0.57
CA ARG A 132 -1.33 11.45 0.72
C ARG A 132 -2.48 12.47 0.69
N ARG A 133 -2.73 13.11 -0.46
CA ARG A 133 -3.79 14.12 -0.65
C ARG A 133 -5.07 13.58 -1.27
N GLN A 134 -5.15 12.28 -1.59
CA GLN A 134 -6.38 11.65 -2.07
C GLN A 134 -7.52 11.91 -1.07
N ARG A 135 -8.71 12.17 -1.60
CA ARG A 135 -9.94 12.38 -0.84
C ARG A 135 -10.95 11.31 -1.25
N PRO A 136 -11.72 10.76 -0.29
CA PRO A 136 -12.80 9.83 -0.61
C PRO A 136 -13.78 10.48 -1.56
N ARG A 137 -14.13 9.77 -2.64
CA ARG A 137 -15.17 10.14 -3.60
C ARG A 137 -16.49 9.44 -3.29
N THR A 138 -16.42 8.34 -2.55
CA THR A 138 -17.56 7.50 -2.16
C THR A 138 -17.37 7.01 -0.73
N GLU A 139 -18.45 6.52 -0.11
CA GLU A 139 -18.38 5.93 1.23
C GLU A 139 -17.53 4.66 1.31
N ALA A 140 -17.41 3.93 0.20
CA ALA A 140 -16.51 2.79 0.10
C ALA A 140 -15.05 3.22 0.23
N GLU A 141 -14.71 4.43 -0.22
CA GLU A 141 -13.37 5.01 -0.11
C GLU A 141 -13.11 5.69 1.25
N THR A 142 -14.09 5.77 2.15
CA THR A 142 -13.93 6.39 3.48
C THR A 142 -13.30 5.36 4.44
N PRO A 143 -12.05 5.54 4.91
CA PRO A 143 -11.43 4.62 5.86
C PRO A 143 -11.98 4.82 7.28
N ASP A 144 -11.79 3.82 8.14
CA ASP A 144 -12.19 3.90 9.56
C ASP A 144 -11.26 4.81 10.38
N ALA A 145 -9.98 4.89 9.99
CA ALA A 145 -9.05 5.88 10.50
C ALA A 145 -8.11 6.42 9.41
N VAL A 146 -7.60 7.62 9.64
CA VAL A 146 -6.63 8.28 8.76
C VAL A 146 -5.43 8.71 9.59
N VAL A 147 -4.23 8.32 9.17
CA VAL A 147 -2.99 8.59 9.90
C VAL A 147 -1.92 9.12 8.96
N THR A 148 -0.96 9.86 9.49
CA THR A 148 0.10 10.54 8.73
C THR A 148 1.51 10.11 9.13
N ASP A 149 1.66 9.46 10.28
CA ASP A 149 2.93 8.95 10.80
C ASP A 149 2.77 7.64 11.59
N VAL A 150 3.90 7.11 12.08
CA VAL A 150 3.92 5.83 12.82
C VAL A 150 3.29 5.95 14.21
N PRO A 151 3.52 7.02 15.00
CA PRO A 151 2.78 7.22 16.25
C PRO A 151 1.25 7.26 16.09
N GLU A 152 0.74 7.97 15.09
CA GLU A 152 -0.70 7.99 14.80
C GLU A 152 -1.20 6.60 14.36
N LEU A 153 -0.42 5.87 13.57
CA LEU A 153 -0.76 4.49 13.19
C LEU A 153 -0.87 3.58 14.41
N ASP A 154 0.10 3.64 15.34
CA ASP A 154 0.09 2.85 16.57
C ASP A 154 -1.17 3.14 17.40
N ALA A 155 -1.45 4.42 17.64
CA ALA A 155 -2.64 4.85 18.37
C ALA A 155 -3.95 4.42 17.70
N ALA A 156 -4.02 4.50 16.36
CA ALA A 156 -5.20 4.08 15.61
C ALA A 156 -5.40 2.56 15.66
N ILE A 157 -4.32 1.76 15.57
CA ILE A 157 -4.40 0.31 15.73
C ILE A 157 -4.93 -0.03 17.12
N GLU A 158 -4.36 0.54 18.18
CA GLU A 158 -4.83 0.29 19.56
C GLU A 158 -6.29 0.69 19.78
N ALA A 159 -6.76 1.79 19.18
CA ALA A 159 -8.16 2.20 19.28
C ALA A 159 -9.15 1.28 18.55
N LEU A 160 -8.68 0.60 17.49
CA LEU A 160 -9.51 -0.26 16.63
C LEU A 160 -9.43 -1.73 17.01
N LEU A 161 -8.38 -2.15 17.72
CA LEU A 161 -8.28 -3.45 18.39
C LEU A 161 -9.24 -3.44 19.60
N LYS A 162 -10.38 -4.09 19.45
CA LYS A 162 -11.35 -4.29 20.53
C LYS A 162 -10.97 -5.46 21.44
#